data_AF-A0A2J6R296-F1
#
_entry.id   AF-A0A2J6R296-F1
#
_cell.length_a   1.000
_cell.length_b   1.000
_cell.length_c   1.000
_cell.angle_alpha   90.00
_cell.angle_beta   90.00
_cell.angle_gamma   90.00
#
_symmetry.space_group_name_H-M   'P 1'
#
loop_
_entity.id
_entity.type
_entity.pdbx_description
1 polymer ?
#
loop_
_entity_poly.entity_id
_entity_poly.type
_entity_poly.pdbx_seq_one_letter_code
_entity_poly.pdbx_strand_id
1 'polypeptide(L)'
;MLLSMLVRTFLVLRLVSLAPVHAQNTTLPPIAVPTPPGPYATRMEVKVIVDTSHPDPYNSTLKYNRILTSVYTPVSKSQCLEFCEEFYYPPATAAFADSSLDTPGLFQRFQLSLCCSNSSTYPRHGRVFYGDEYPVLFVTPGFRESRLDFAVFAQYLSSYGYKVISMEQPGEPNIVEFPDRETVKTIFGANPTNAEYVLALNVQVQNILFIIDQFTKDHSGAASRKFGVVSREAVAAQAMLNDY
;
A
#
# COMPACT_ATOMS: atom_id res chain seq x y z
N MET A 1 -35.25 85.85 7.26
CA MET A 1 -36.00 84.91 8.15
C MET A 1 -35.69 83.51 7.65
N LEU A 2 -35.01 82.56 8.30
CA LEU A 2 -34.45 82.24 9.63
C LEU A 2 -33.14 81.45 9.33
N LEU A 3 -31.97 81.64 9.95
CA LEU A 3 -31.47 81.33 11.31
C LEU A 3 -31.37 79.82 11.71
N SER A 4 -30.12 79.34 11.88
CA SER A 4 -29.62 78.24 12.76
C SER A 4 -29.99 76.78 12.38
N MET A 5 -29.25 75.71 12.69
CA MET A 5 -28.31 75.42 13.78
C MET A 5 -27.21 74.42 13.34
N LEU A 6 -26.02 74.55 13.95
CA LEU A 6 -25.01 73.49 14.00
C LEU A 6 -25.50 72.33 14.90
N VAL A 7 -25.28 71.09 14.46
CA VAL A 7 -25.19 69.92 15.35
C VAL A 7 -23.89 69.19 15.03
N ARG A 8 -22.93 69.24 15.94
CA ARG A 8 -21.69 68.44 15.87
C ARG A 8 -21.96 67.11 16.57
N THR A 9 -22.17 66.04 15.81
CA THR A 9 -22.27 64.68 16.33
C THR A 9 -20.86 64.10 16.49
N PHE A 10 -20.41 63.88 17.73
CA PHE A 10 -19.17 63.15 18.00
C PHE A 10 -19.41 61.64 17.85
N LEU A 11 -18.80 61.02 16.84
CA LEU A 11 -18.78 59.58 16.64
C LEU A 11 -17.68 58.97 17.54
N VAL A 12 -18.05 58.25 18.59
CA VAL A 12 -17.10 57.50 19.43
C VAL A 12 -16.90 56.12 18.81
N LEU A 13 -15.79 55.94 18.10
CA LEU A 13 -15.40 54.66 17.51
C LEU A 13 -14.84 53.75 18.63
N ARG A 14 -15.61 52.76 19.08
CA ARG A 14 -15.07 51.69 19.94
C ARG A 14 -14.28 50.71 19.09
N LEU A 15 -12.95 50.72 19.24
CA LEU A 15 -12.06 49.69 18.73
C LEU A 15 -12.34 48.37 19.47
N VAL A 16 -13.02 47.44 18.79
CA VAL A 16 -13.08 46.03 19.21
C VAL A 16 -11.75 45.41 18.81
N SER A 17 -10.90 45.11 19.80
CA SER A 17 -9.69 44.33 19.60
C SER A 17 -10.08 42.91 19.21
N LEU A 18 -9.95 42.57 17.93
CA LEU A 18 -9.97 41.20 17.45
C LEU A 18 -8.66 40.55 17.90
N ALA A 19 -8.71 39.77 18.98
CA ALA A 19 -7.59 38.91 19.33
C ALA A 19 -7.35 37.93 18.15
N PRO A 20 -6.11 37.75 17.70
CA PRO A 20 -5.81 36.78 16.66
C PRO A 20 -6.15 35.39 17.19
N VAL A 21 -7.16 34.75 16.58
CA VAL A 21 -7.43 33.33 16.74
C VAL A 21 -6.18 32.62 16.23
N HIS A 22 -5.33 32.18 17.16
CA HIS A 22 -4.26 31.26 16.83
C HIS A 22 -4.95 29.96 16.42
N ALA A 23 -4.94 29.66 15.11
CA ALA A 23 -5.29 28.34 14.63
C ALA A 23 -4.36 27.34 15.35
N GLN A 24 -4.90 26.62 16.32
CA GLN A 24 -4.20 25.47 16.86
C GLN A 24 -4.11 24.47 15.69
N ASN A 25 -2.90 24.24 15.19
CA ASN A 25 -2.61 23.10 14.33
C ASN A 25 -2.81 21.83 15.17
N THR A 26 -4.06 21.40 15.34
CA THR A 26 -4.40 20.13 15.99
C THR A 26 -4.22 19.00 14.98
N THR A 27 -2.97 18.72 14.63
CA THR A 27 -2.64 17.43 14.02
C THR A 27 -2.86 16.35 15.07
N LEU A 28 -3.88 15.49 14.86
CA LEU A 28 -4.14 14.35 15.73
C LEU A 28 -2.91 13.44 15.81
N PRO A 29 -2.63 12.82 16.97
CA PRO A 29 -1.46 11.97 17.12
C PRO A 29 -1.53 10.73 16.23
N PRO A 30 -0.38 10.20 15.78
CA PRO A 30 -0.33 8.95 15.03
C PRO A 30 -0.85 7.77 15.87
N ILE A 31 -1.33 6.74 15.20
CA ILE A 31 -1.76 5.47 15.78
C ILE A 31 -0.75 4.41 15.36
N ALA A 32 0.16 4.07 16.28
CA ALA A 32 1.15 3.03 16.04
C ALA A 32 0.47 1.65 16.02
N VAL A 33 0.66 0.91 14.94
CA VAL A 33 0.27 -0.50 14.86
C VAL A 33 1.30 -1.34 15.63
N PRO A 34 0.87 -2.27 16.50
CA PRO A 34 1.82 -3.10 17.25
C PRO A 34 2.76 -3.89 16.35
N THR A 35 4.04 -3.93 16.72
CA THR A 35 5.02 -4.75 16.01
C THR A 35 4.73 -6.24 16.23
N PRO A 36 4.89 -7.08 15.20
CA PRO A 36 4.73 -8.51 15.35
C PRO A 36 5.73 -9.14 16.35
N PRO A 37 5.34 -10.19 17.09
CA PRO A 37 6.16 -10.78 18.14
C PRO A 37 7.27 -11.72 17.63
N GLY A 38 7.33 -11.99 16.32
CA GLY A 38 8.25 -12.96 15.73
C GLY A 38 9.73 -12.65 15.98
N PRO A 39 10.63 -13.64 15.77
CA PRO A 39 12.05 -13.50 16.03
C PRO A 39 12.77 -12.50 15.10
N TYR A 40 12.18 -12.17 13.94
CA TYR A 40 12.74 -11.22 12.98
C TYR A 40 12.03 -9.86 13.06
N ALA A 41 12.76 -8.79 12.80
CA ALA A 41 12.17 -7.52 12.37
C ALA A 41 11.76 -7.63 10.89
N THR A 42 10.99 -6.66 10.40
CA THR A 42 10.53 -6.67 8.99
C THR A 42 10.90 -5.38 8.30
N ARG A 43 11.55 -5.48 7.13
CA ARG A 43 11.67 -4.39 6.16
C ARG A 43 10.55 -4.50 5.14
N MET A 44 10.03 -3.38 4.64
CA MET A 44 9.06 -3.35 3.56
C MET A 44 9.56 -2.48 2.41
N GLU A 45 9.38 -2.96 1.18
CA GLU A 45 9.69 -2.22 -0.05
C GLU A 45 8.46 -2.24 -0.96
N VAL A 46 8.05 -1.07 -1.47
CA VAL A 46 7.03 -1.00 -2.52
C VAL A 46 7.71 -1.08 -3.88
N LYS A 47 7.30 -2.02 -4.73
CA LYS A 47 7.86 -2.22 -6.08
C LYS A 47 6.75 -2.30 -7.12
N VAL A 48 6.98 -1.67 -8.26
CA VAL A 48 6.20 -1.89 -9.47
C VAL A 48 6.90 -2.94 -10.30
N ILE A 49 6.31 -4.12 -10.40
CA ILE A 49 6.78 -5.18 -11.30
C ILE A 49 6.10 -4.98 -12.65
N VAL A 50 6.88 -4.95 -13.72
CA VAL A 50 6.36 -4.71 -15.08
C VAL A 50 6.47 -6.01 -15.87
N ASP A 51 5.32 -6.61 -16.17
CA ASP A 51 5.21 -7.72 -17.09
C ASP A 51 5.13 -7.17 -18.52
N THR A 52 6.26 -7.29 -19.23
CA THR A 52 6.39 -6.85 -20.62
C THR A 52 5.88 -7.87 -21.64
N SER A 53 5.50 -9.07 -21.19
CA SER A 53 5.00 -10.16 -22.03
C SER A 53 3.50 -10.07 -22.26
N HIS A 54 2.78 -9.37 -21.37
CA HIS A 54 1.33 -9.23 -21.44
C HIS A 54 0.90 -7.75 -21.38
N PRO A 55 -0.13 -7.36 -22.16
CA PRO A 55 -0.75 -6.06 -22.04
C PRO A 55 -1.49 -5.92 -20.70
N ASP A 56 -1.81 -4.68 -20.33
CA ASP A 56 -2.61 -4.45 -19.13
C ASP A 56 -4.00 -5.11 -19.28
N PRO A 57 -4.44 -5.88 -18.28
CA PRO A 57 -5.68 -6.66 -18.37
C PRO A 57 -6.95 -5.82 -18.34
N TYR A 58 -6.88 -4.57 -17.86
CA TYR A 58 -8.05 -3.70 -17.69
C TYR A 58 -7.98 -2.41 -18.49
N ASN A 59 -6.82 -2.09 -19.07
CA ASN A 59 -6.63 -0.92 -19.91
C ASN A 59 -5.90 -1.26 -21.21
N SER A 60 -6.68 -1.41 -22.29
CA SER A 60 -6.16 -1.76 -23.62
C SER A 60 -5.21 -0.74 -24.25
N THR A 61 -5.11 0.47 -23.71
CA THR A 61 -4.14 1.49 -24.16
C THR A 61 -2.74 1.27 -23.58
N LEU A 62 -2.62 0.50 -22.49
CA LEU A 62 -1.36 0.22 -21.84
C LEU A 62 -0.75 -1.08 -22.38
N LYS A 63 0.45 -0.94 -22.95
CA LYS A 63 1.16 -2.05 -23.60
C LYS A 63 1.67 -3.11 -22.61
N TYR A 64 1.91 -2.74 -21.36
CA TYR A 64 2.53 -3.60 -20.36
C TYR A 64 1.68 -3.66 -19.12
N ASN A 65 1.60 -4.84 -18.53
CA ASN A 65 0.93 -5.05 -17.26
C ASN A 65 1.81 -4.60 -16.09
N ARG A 66 1.31 -3.67 -15.28
CA ARG A 66 2.01 -3.12 -14.11
C ARG A 66 1.39 -3.72 -12.85
N ILE A 67 2.17 -4.48 -12.09
CA ILE A 67 1.74 -5.13 -10.86
C ILE A 67 2.36 -4.36 -9.69
N LEU A 68 1.53 -3.74 -8.85
CA LEU A 68 2.03 -3.04 -7.66
C LEU A 68 2.19 -4.03 -6.52
N THR A 69 3.36 -4.04 -5.89
CA THR A 69 3.71 -5.00 -4.84
C THR A 69 4.27 -4.32 -3.60
N SER A 70 4.00 -4.92 -2.43
CA SER A 70 4.74 -4.69 -1.20
C SER A 70 5.50 -5.95 -0.85
N VAL A 71 6.82 -5.82 -0.72
CA VAL A 71 7.72 -6.92 -0.39
C VAL A 71 8.19 -6.76 1.05
N TYR A 72 7.76 -7.66 1.92
CA TYR A 72 8.15 -7.73 3.32
C TYR A 72 9.27 -8.76 3.45
N THR A 73 10.42 -8.34 3.94
CA THR A 73 11.60 -9.19 4.08
C THR A 73 11.98 -9.30 5.55
N PRO A 74 12.17 -10.53 6.08
CA PRO A 74 12.69 -10.75 7.42
C PRO A 74 14.09 -10.13 7.56
N VAL A 75 14.33 -9.45 8.67
CA VAL A 75 15.64 -8.91 9.05
C VAL A 75 15.95 -9.42 10.45
N SER A 76 17.14 -9.99 10.66
CA SER A 76 17.56 -10.36 12.02
C SER A 76 17.46 -9.16 12.95
N LYS A 77 16.87 -9.33 14.14
CA LYS A 77 16.75 -8.22 15.11
C LYS A 77 18.11 -7.62 15.48
N SER A 78 19.19 -8.41 15.49
CA SER A 78 20.54 -7.90 15.72
C SER A 78 21.09 -7.05 14.57
N GLN A 79 20.54 -7.19 13.36
CA GLN A 79 20.91 -6.42 12.17
C GLN A 79 19.98 -5.22 11.95
N CYS A 80 18.86 -5.15 12.67
CA CYS A 80 17.94 -4.03 12.60
C CYS A 80 18.33 -2.95 13.61
N LEU A 81 19.17 -2.00 13.18
CA LEU A 81 19.68 -0.94 14.05
C LEU A 81 18.71 0.24 14.22
N GLU A 82 17.71 0.35 13.34
CA GLU A 82 16.79 1.48 13.29
C GLU A 82 15.41 1.05 12.80
N PHE A 83 14.38 1.59 13.45
CA PHE A 83 12.97 1.45 13.07
C PHE A 83 12.45 2.79 12.59
N CYS A 84 11.73 2.77 11.47
CA CYS A 84 11.04 3.91 10.89
C CYS A 84 9.53 3.66 10.92
N GLU A 85 8.78 4.73 11.12
CA GLU A 85 7.32 4.71 11.04
C GLU A 85 6.90 5.04 9.61
N GLU A 86 6.19 4.11 8.97
CA GLU A 86 5.62 4.26 7.64
C GLU A 86 4.11 4.31 7.73
N PHE A 87 3.46 5.17 6.92
CA PHE A 87 2.00 5.20 6.91
C PHE A 87 1.41 3.87 6.43
N TYR A 88 0.36 3.41 7.10
CA TYR A 88 -0.35 2.19 6.73
C TYR A 88 -0.93 2.28 5.33
N TYR A 89 -1.67 3.37 5.06
CA TYR A 89 -2.14 3.73 3.74
C TYR A 89 -1.38 4.97 3.25
N PRO A 90 -1.00 5.01 1.96
CA PRO A 90 -0.56 6.25 1.35
C PRO A 90 -1.72 7.27 1.29
N PRO A 91 -1.44 8.58 1.12
CA PRO A 91 -2.40 9.64 1.41
C PRO A 91 -3.74 9.56 0.65
N ALA A 92 -3.73 9.22 -0.64
CA ALA A 92 -4.97 9.15 -1.42
C ALA A 92 -5.80 7.90 -1.05
N THR A 93 -5.13 6.77 -0.78
CA THR A 93 -5.80 5.57 -0.27
C THR A 93 -6.37 5.78 1.13
N ALA A 94 -5.65 6.48 2.02
CA ALA A 94 -6.13 6.82 3.36
C ALA A 94 -7.38 7.71 3.28
N ALA A 95 -7.36 8.76 2.46
CA ALA A 95 -8.51 9.64 2.24
C ALA A 95 -9.71 8.89 1.64
N PHE A 96 -9.45 7.93 0.74
CA PHE A 96 -10.50 7.08 0.19
C PHE A 96 -11.14 6.19 1.28
N ALA A 97 -10.33 5.59 2.16
CA ALA A 97 -10.81 4.78 3.27
C ALA A 97 -11.62 5.61 4.29
N ASP A 98 -11.10 6.79 4.68
CA ASP A 98 -11.79 7.73 5.56
C ASP A 98 -13.18 8.10 5.02
N SER A 99 -13.26 8.43 3.73
CA SER A 99 -14.52 8.77 3.07
C SER A 99 -15.47 7.58 2.95
N SER A 100 -14.95 6.38 2.69
CA SER A 100 -15.77 5.19 2.47
C SER A 100 -16.39 4.65 3.77
N LEU A 101 -15.74 4.93 4.90
CA LEU A 101 -16.16 4.44 6.22
C LEU A 101 -16.69 5.54 7.15
N ASP A 102 -16.85 6.77 6.65
CA ASP A 102 -17.29 7.95 7.42
C ASP A 102 -16.42 8.19 8.68
N THR A 103 -15.10 8.10 8.51
CA THR A 103 -14.11 8.22 9.60
C THR A 103 -13.04 9.26 9.26
N PRO A 104 -13.42 10.55 9.08
CA PRO A 104 -12.53 11.57 8.54
C PRO A 104 -11.23 11.70 9.33
N GLY A 105 -10.10 11.51 8.64
CA GLY A 105 -8.76 11.68 9.18
C GLY A 105 -8.28 10.54 10.09
N LEU A 106 -8.97 9.39 10.12
CA LEU A 106 -8.58 8.24 10.92
C LEU A 106 -7.45 7.46 10.25
N PHE A 107 -7.62 7.09 8.99
CA PHE A 107 -6.74 6.18 8.26
C PHE A 107 -5.38 6.80 7.91
N GLN A 108 -5.30 8.12 7.81
CA GLN A 108 -4.03 8.84 7.67
C GLN A 108 -3.12 8.76 8.91
N ARG A 109 -3.64 8.25 10.04
CA ARG A 109 -2.90 8.23 11.32
C ARG A 109 -2.23 6.90 11.59
N PHE A 110 -2.68 5.80 10.97
CA PHE A 110 -2.10 4.50 11.24
C PHE A 110 -0.69 4.41 10.67
N GLN A 111 0.25 3.95 11.50
CA GLN A 111 1.65 3.80 11.13
C GLN A 111 2.15 2.39 11.47
N LEU A 112 2.94 1.82 10.56
CA LEU A 112 3.66 0.58 10.71
C LEU A 112 5.09 0.89 11.13
N SER A 113 5.58 0.20 12.16
CA SER A 113 6.97 0.28 12.57
C SER A 113 7.80 -0.78 11.83
N LEU A 114 8.74 -0.33 10.98
CA LEU A 114 9.49 -1.18 10.05
C LEU A 114 10.99 -0.98 10.21
N CYS A 115 11.75 -2.04 9.94
CA CYS A 115 13.20 -1.98 9.93
C CYS A 115 13.70 -1.20 8.71
N CYS A 116 14.29 -0.03 8.94
CA CYS A 116 14.79 0.86 7.89
C CYS A 116 16.31 1.04 7.91
N SER A 117 17.02 0.31 8.78
CA SER A 117 18.47 0.42 8.90
C SER A 117 19.18 0.30 7.53
N ASN A 118 20.01 1.29 7.22
CA ASN A 118 20.90 1.37 6.06
C ASN A 118 22.02 0.32 6.14
N SER A 119 21.66 -0.96 6.01
CA SER A 119 22.67 -1.98 5.78
C SER A 119 23.15 -1.85 4.33
N SER A 120 24.29 -1.15 4.19
CA SER A 120 25.11 -0.97 2.98
C SER A 120 25.50 -2.28 2.24
N THR A 121 25.09 -3.45 2.75
CA THR A 121 25.45 -4.75 2.18
C THR A 121 24.33 -5.37 1.35
N TYR A 122 23.69 -4.64 0.44
CA TYR A 122 22.86 -5.27 -0.60
C TYR A 122 23.11 -4.64 -1.97
N PRO A 123 23.27 -5.44 -3.04
CA PRO A 123 23.73 -4.92 -4.32
C PRO A 123 22.73 -3.91 -4.89
N ARG A 124 23.29 -2.84 -5.45
CA ARG A 124 22.58 -1.86 -6.26
C ARG A 124 22.04 -2.50 -7.54
N HIS A 125 20.86 -2.04 -7.92
CA HIS A 125 20.24 -2.03 -9.26
C HIS A 125 20.41 -3.28 -10.15
N GLY A 126 19.28 -3.95 -10.43
CA GLY A 126 19.16 -4.90 -11.54
C GLY A 126 18.41 -6.21 -11.23
N ARG A 127 18.23 -6.56 -9.95
CA ARG A 127 17.48 -7.75 -9.53
C ARG A 127 16.17 -7.38 -8.84
N VAL A 128 15.07 -8.04 -9.19
CA VAL A 128 13.75 -7.77 -8.61
C VAL A 128 13.69 -8.26 -7.14
N PHE A 129 14.36 -9.38 -6.83
CA PHE A 129 14.38 -9.99 -5.49
C PHE A 129 15.78 -10.49 -5.07
N TYR A 130 16.17 -10.22 -3.81
CA TYR A 130 17.50 -10.59 -3.25
C TYR A 130 17.39 -11.70 -2.19
N GLY A 131 18.35 -12.62 -2.15
CA GLY A 131 18.54 -13.60 -1.07
C GLY A 131 17.68 -14.88 -1.21
N ASP A 132 18.33 -16.04 -1.01
CA ASP A 132 17.74 -17.38 -1.08
C ASP A 132 17.38 -17.98 0.28
N GLU A 133 17.45 -17.17 1.35
CA GLU A 133 17.39 -17.69 2.72
C GLU A 133 15.97 -17.99 3.23
N TYR A 134 14.94 -17.39 2.63
CA TYR A 134 13.57 -17.45 3.15
C TYR A 134 12.56 -18.01 2.14
N PRO A 135 11.63 -18.88 2.55
CA PRO A 135 10.48 -19.26 1.73
C PRO A 135 9.65 -18.02 1.37
N VAL A 136 9.10 -18.00 0.16
CA VAL A 136 8.30 -16.89 -0.37
C VAL A 136 6.83 -17.19 -0.19
N LEU A 137 6.08 -16.27 0.42
CA LEU A 137 4.63 -16.32 0.51
C LEU A 137 4.02 -15.17 -0.29
N PHE A 138 3.12 -15.50 -1.20
CA PHE A 138 2.22 -14.53 -1.80
C PHE A 138 1.01 -14.35 -0.89
N VAL A 139 0.72 -13.11 -0.51
CA VAL A 139 -0.49 -12.75 0.23
C VAL A 139 -1.36 -11.92 -0.69
N THR A 140 -2.45 -12.50 -1.19
CA THR A 140 -3.34 -11.81 -2.11
C THR A 140 -4.62 -11.35 -1.42
N PRO A 141 -5.02 -10.08 -1.62
CA PRO A 141 -6.29 -9.58 -1.14
C PRO A 141 -7.47 -10.24 -1.89
N GLY A 142 -8.68 -10.07 -1.36
CA GLY A 142 -9.89 -10.46 -2.08
C GLY A 142 -10.21 -9.51 -3.24
N PHE A 143 -11.26 -9.82 -4.00
CA PHE A 143 -11.71 -8.94 -5.07
C PHE A 143 -12.04 -7.53 -4.54
N ARG A 144 -11.53 -6.49 -5.23
CA ARG A 144 -11.63 -5.05 -4.88
C ARG A 144 -10.96 -4.59 -3.58
N GLU A 145 -10.34 -5.49 -2.84
CA GLU A 145 -9.53 -5.16 -1.66
C GLU A 145 -8.12 -4.73 -2.06
N SER A 146 -7.46 -3.94 -1.23
CA SER A 146 -6.08 -3.50 -1.49
C SER A 146 -5.08 -4.47 -0.87
N ARG A 147 -3.89 -4.59 -1.48
CA ARG A 147 -2.75 -5.29 -0.86
C ARG A 147 -2.38 -4.71 0.52
N LEU A 148 -2.76 -3.46 0.77
CA LEU A 148 -2.49 -2.72 2.00
C LEU A 148 -3.38 -3.20 3.15
N ASP A 149 -4.58 -3.72 2.87
CA ASP A 149 -5.52 -4.25 3.87
C ASP A 149 -4.89 -5.43 4.66
N PHE A 150 -3.86 -6.06 4.09
CA PHE A 150 -3.14 -7.20 4.65
C PHE A 150 -1.74 -6.84 5.19
N ALA A 151 -1.38 -5.56 5.28
CA ALA A 151 -0.02 -5.15 5.64
C ALA A 151 0.45 -5.70 7.00
N VAL A 152 -0.43 -5.71 8.01
CA VAL A 152 -0.11 -6.29 9.34
C VAL A 152 0.10 -7.79 9.27
N PHE A 153 -0.74 -8.48 8.50
CA PHE A 153 -0.63 -9.92 8.34
C PHE A 153 0.64 -10.31 7.58
N ALA A 154 0.99 -9.56 6.53
CA ALA A 154 2.23 -9.73 5.79
C ALA A 154 3.46 -9.44 6.67
N GLN A 155 3.42 -8.37 7.48
CA GLN A 155 4.47 -8.08 8.45
C GLN A 155 4.59 -9.18 9.51
N TYR A 156 3.46 -9.74 9.96
CA TYR A 156 3.44 -10.84 10.92
C TYR A 156 4.14 -12.07 10.34
N LEU A 157 3.75 -12.53 9.16
CA LEU A 157 4.40 -13.66 8.48
C LEU A 157 5.90 -13.40 8.25
N SER A 158 6.28 -12.19 7.86
CA SER A 158 7.69 -11.81 7.71
C SER A 158 8.48 -11.88 9.02
N SER A 159 7.88 -11.49 10.14
CA SER A 159 8.53 -11.61 11.44
C SER A 159 8.85 -13.06 11.86
N TYR A 160 8.22 -14.05 11.22
CA TYR A 160 8.48 -15.49 11.40
C TYR A 160 9.38 -16.11 10.34
N GLY A 161 10.01 -15.30 9.48
CA GLY A 161 11.03 -15.79 8.54
C GLY A 161 10.50 -16.15 7.16
N TYR A 162 9.36 -15.58 6.75
CA TYR A 162 8.87 -15.67 5.36
C TYR A 162 9.17 -14.38 4.61
N LYS A 163 9.65 -14.46 3.37
CA LYS A 163 9.58 -13.30 2.48
C LYS A 163 8.14 -13.21 1.98
N VAL A 164 7.46 -12.12 2.26
CA VAL A 164 6.04 -11.96 1.88
C VAL A 164 5.92 -10.96 0.76
N ILE A 165 5.16 -11.31 -0.28
CA ILE A 165 4.82 -10.44 -1.39
C ILE A 165 3.31 -10.28 -1.36
N SER A 166 2.84 -9.08 -1.02
CA SER A 166 1.46 -8.70 -1.31
C SER A 166 1.41 -7.90 -2.60
N MET A 167 0.35 -8.07 -3.37
CA MET A 167 0.25 -7.47 -4.69
C MET A 167 -1.18 -7.09 -5.02
N GLU A 168 -1.33 -6.11 -5.90
CA GLU A 168 -2.61 -5.71 -6.46
C GLU A 168 -2.47 -5.28 -7.92
N GLN A 169 -3.51 -5.54 -8.71
CA GLN A 169 -3.60 -5.12 -10.10
C GLN A 169 -4.30 -3.76 -10.18
N PRO A 170 -3.64 -2.68 -10.67
CA PRO A 170 -4.28 -1.40 -10.94
C PRO A 170 -5.55 -1.59 -11.78
N GLY A 171 -6.67 -1.04 -11.32
CA GLY A 171 -7.98 -1.21 -11.96
C GLY A 171 -8.87 -2.27 -11.30
N GLU A 172 -8.34 -3.13 -10.42
CA GLU A 172 -9.15 -4.06 -9.63
C GLU A 172 -9.56 -3.47 -8.26
N PRO A 173 -8.63 -3.15 -7.32
CA PRO A 173 -9.00 -2.53 -6.05
C PRO A 173 -9.76 -1.24 -6.23
N ASN A 174 -10.53 -0.86 -5.21
CA ASN A 174 -11.28 0.40 -5.21
C ASN A 174 -10.40 1.62 -5.51
N ILE A 175 -9.15 1.59 -5.02
CA ILE A 175 -8.10 2.55 -5.35
C ILE A 175 -6.73 1.85 -5.25
N VAL A 176 -5.87 2.12 -6.22
CA VAL A 176 -4.43 1.82 -6.18
C VAL A 176 -3.68 3.15 -6.23
N GLU A 177 -2.71 3.34 -5.34
CA GLU A 177 -1.84 4.51 -5.30
C GLU A 177 -0.38 4.07 -5.48
N PHE A 178 0.24 4.55 -6.55
CA PHE A 178 1.64 4.30 -6.88
C PHE A 178 2.58 5.21 -6.09
N PRO A 179 3.87 4.84 -5.94
CA PRO A 179 4.87 5.68 -5.26
C PRO A 179 5.06 7.08 -5.88
N ASP A 180 4.79 7.24 -7.17
CA ASP A 180 4.83 8.53 -7.88
C ASP A 180 3.53 9.35 -7.74
N ARG A 181 2.60 8.88 -6.90
CA ARG A 181 1.27 9.46 -6.64
C ARG A 181 0.27 9.30 -7.79
N GLU A 182 0.56 8.52 -8.83
CA GLU A 182 -0.47 8.06 -9.76
C GLU A 182 -1.52 7.28 -8.97
N THR A 183 -2.81 7.57 -9.21
CA THR A 183 -3.90 6.78 -8.64
C THR A 183 -4.73 6.15 -9.75
N VAL A 184 -5.05 4.88 -9.58
CA VAL A 184 -5.90 4.12 -10.51
C VAL A 184 -7.12 3.62 -9.72
N LYS A 185 -8.32 3.91 -10.21
CA LYS A 185 -9.59 3.47 -9.61
C LYS A 185 -10.06 2.17 -10.24
N THR A 186 -10.93 1.47 -9.52
CA THR A 186 -11.54 0.24 -10.03
C THR A 186 -12.30 0.49 -11.35
N ILE A 187 -12.16 -0.43 -12.30
CA ILE A 187 -12.95 -0.46 -13.54
C ILE A 187 -14.29 -1.18 -13.34
N PHE A 188 -14.46 -1.87 -12.22
CA PHE A 188 -15.65 -2.66 -11.92
C PHE A 188 -16.76 -1.78 -11.35
N GLY A 189 -17.99 -2.03 -11.80
CA GLY A 189 -19.18 -1.34 -11.30
C GLY A 189 -19.49 -1.70 -9.84
N ALA A 190 -20.51 -1.03 -9.26
CA ALA A 190 -20.97 -1.31 -7.91
C ALA A 190 -21.47 -2.76 -7.72
N ASN A 191 -22.04 -3.35 -8.78
CA ASN A 191 -22.55 -4.71 -8.82
C ASN A 191 -21.82 -5.49 -9.93
N PRO A 192 -20.60 -5.99 -9.67
CA PRO A 192 -19.84 -6.79 -10.64
C PRO A 192 -20.57 -8.09 -10.97
N THR A 193 -20.45 -8.51 -12.22
CA THR A 193 -20.93 -9.80 -12.74
C THR A 193 -19.98 -10.93 -12.34
N ASN A 194 -20.48 -12.17 -12.34
CA ASN A 194 -19.64 -13.35 -12.12
C ASN A 194 -18.47 -13.44 -13.12
N ALA A 195 -18.67 -12.96 -14.36
CA ALA A 195 -17.61 -12.94 -15.37
C ALA A 195 -16.48 -11.98 -15.00
N GLU A 196 -16.81 -10.82 -14.42
CA GLU A 196 -15.82 -9.85 -13.93
C GLU A 196 -15.05 -10.39 -12.72
N TYR A 197 -15.72 -11.10 -11.80
CA TYR A 197 -15.03 -11.81 -10.72
C TYR A 197 -14.05 -12.86 -11.23
N VAL A 198 -14.46 -13.68 -12.20
CA VAL A 198 -13.60 -14.71 -12.81
C VAL A 198 -12.43 -14.09 -13.57
N LEU A 199 -12.66 -12.98 -14.28
CA LEU A 199 -11.61 -12.23 -14.95
C LEU A 199 -10.56 -11.77 -13.94
N ALA A 200 -10.98 -11.11 -12.86
CA ALA A 200 -10.06 -10.61 -11.84
C ALA A 200 -9.27 -11.74 -11.15
N LEU A 201 -9.93 -12.84 -10.83
CA LEU A 201 -9.28 -14.04 -10.29
C LEU A 201 -8.18 -14.57 -11.22
N ASN A 202 -8.46 -14.67 -12.53
CA ASN A 202 -7.49 -15.15 -13.51
C ASN A 202 -6.30 -14.21 -13.65
N VAL A 203 -6.53 -12.90 -13.63
CA VAL A 203 -5.48 -11.88 -13.66
C VAL A 203 -4.59 -11.98 -12.42
N GLN A 204 -5.16 -12.12 -11.24
CA GLN A 204 -4.37 -12.32 -10.02
C GLN A 204 -3.48 -13.57 -10.10
N VAL A 205 -4.03 -14.70 -10.56
CA VAL A 205 -3.26 -15.94 -10.73
C VAL A 205 -2.14 -15.77 -11.76
N GLN A 206 -2.42 -15.15 -12.91
CA GLN A 206 -1.41 -14.84 -13.93
C GLN A 206 -0.28 -13.98 -13.36
N ASN A 207 -0.60 -12.97 -12.56
CA ASN A 207 0.38 -12.11 -11.90
C ASN A 207 1.26 -12.89 -10.91
N ILE A 208 0.69 -13.81 -10.11
CA ILE A 208 1.49 -14.68 -9.22
C ILE A 208 2.48 -15.50 -10.06
N LEU A 209 1.98 -16.18 -11.09
CA LEU A 209 2.80 -17.06 -11.93
C LEU A 209 3.90 -16.28 -12.65
N PHE A 210 3.60 -15.09 -13.16
CA PHE A 210 4.61 -14.20 -13.74
C PHE A 210 5.71 -13.86 -12.73
N ILE A 211 5.35 -13.48 -11.51
CA ILE A 211 6.34 -13.14 -10.49
C ILE A 211 7.18 -14.36 -10.11
N ILE A 212 6.56 -15.54 -9.93
CA ILE A 212 7.28 -16.81 -9.67
C ILE A 212 8.30 -17.08 -10.78
N ASP A 213 7.92 -16.90 -12.05
CA ASP A 213 8.81 -17.07 -13.20
C ASP A 213 10.00 -16.09 -13.19
N GLN A 214 9.82 -14.86 -12.70
CA GLN A 214 10.95 -13.95 -12.47
C GLN A 214 11.93 -14.49 -11.40
N PHE A 215 11.44 -15.20 -10.37
CA PHE A 215 12.30 -15.82 -9.37
C PHE A 215 13.07 -17.05 -9.89
N THR A 216 12.56 -17.75 -10.91
CA THR A 216 13.19 -18.98 -11.45
C THR A 216 14.18 -18.69 -12.56
N LYS A 217 13.91 -17.68 -13.40
CA LYS A 217 14.80 -17.26 -14.50
C LYS A 217 16.12 -16.63 -14.02
N ASP A 218 16.11 -15.99 -12.85
CA ASP A 218 17.30 -15.34 -12.27
C ASP A 218 18.36 -16.33 -11.74
N HIS A 219 18.09 -17.65 -11.72
CA HIS A 219 18.97 -18.65 -11.12
C HIS A 219 19.33 -19.80 -12.07
N SER A 220 20.53 -19.77 -12.64
CA SER A 220 21.15 -20.85 -13.43
C SER A 220 21.61 -22.05 -12.56
N GLY A 221 20.89 -22.37 -11.50
CA GLY A 221 21.22 -23.40 -10.50
C GLY A 221 20.12 -23.51 -9.45
N ALA A 222 18.96 -24.02 -9.85
CA ALA A 222 17.76 -24.09 -9.03
C ALA A 222 17.93 -25.04 -7.82
N ALA A 223 18.33 -24.50 -6.68
CA ALA A 223 17.77 -25.00 -5.42
C ALA A 223 16.29 -24.61 -5.41
N SER A 224 15.40 -25.59 -5.23
CA SER A 224 13.94 -25.41 -5.26
C SER A 224 13.49 -24.37 -4.23
N ARG A 225 13.29 -23.13 -4.66
CA ARG A 225 12.66 -22.08 -3.83
C ARG A 225 11.25 -22.55 -3.48
N LYS A 226 10.91 -22.49 -2.19
CA LYS A 226 9.58 -22.85 -1.71
C LYS A 226 8.68 -21.63 -1.84
N PHE A 227 7.64 -21.76 -2.65
CA PHE A 227 6.58 -20.78 -2.79
C PHE A 227 5.32 -21.28 -2.09
N GLY A 228 4.58 -20.37 -1.48
CA GLY A 228 3.24 -20.61 -0.97
C GLY A 228 2.34 -19.44 -1.33
N VAL A 229 1.04 -19.70 -1.45
CA VAL A 229 0.02 -18.69 -1.70
C VAL A 229 -0.97 -18.72 -0.54
N VAL A 230 -1.19 -17.57 0.06
CA VAL A 230 -2.23 -17.32 1.06
C VAL A 230 -3.14 -16.26 0.50
N SER A 231 -4.43 -16.55 0.38
CA SER A 231 -5.38 -15.59 -0.18
C SER A 231 -6.63 -15.49 0.65
N ARG A 232 -7.28 -14.33 0.55
CA ARG A 232 -8.73 -14.27 0.76
C ARG A 232 -9.40 -14.88 -0.49
N GLU A 233 -10.49 -15.61 -0.30
CA GLU A 233 -11.28 -16.21 -1.40
C GLU A 233 -10.50 -17.24 -2.24
N ALA A 234 -10.87 -17.41 -3.52
CA ALA A 234 -10.50 -18.57 -4.35
C ALA A 234 -9.10 -18.49 -4.99
N VAL A 235 -8.37 -17.38 -4.81
CA VAL A 235 -7.11 -17.12 -5.52
C VAL A 235 -6.05 -18.18 -5.22
N ALA A 236 -5.86 -18.58 -3.96
CA ALA A 236 -4.89 -19.61 -3.58
C ALA A 236 -5.23 -20.96 -4.19
N ALA A 237 -6.50 -21.38 -4.15
CA ALA A 237 -6.93 -22.62 -4.76
C ALA A 237 -6.69 -22.62 -6.28
N GLN A 238 -7.00 -21.51 -6.95
CA GLN A 238 -6.80 -21.39 -8.39
C GLN A 238 -5.32 -21.30 -8.78
N ALA A 239 -4.49 -20.64 -7.98
CA ALA A 239 -3.04 -20.58 -8.21
C ALA A 239 -2.42 -21.98 -8.10
N MET A 240 -2.77 -22.73 -7.06
CA MET A 240 -2.29 -24.11 -6.86
C MET A 240 -2.73 -25.06 -7.99
N LEU A 241 -3.91 -24.85 -8.58
CA LEU A 241 -4.39 -25.64 -9.71
C LEU A 241 -3.63 -25.38 -11.02
N ASN A 242 -2.93 -24.25 -11.13
CA ASN A 242 -2.19 -23.86 -12.34
C ASN A 242 -0.66 -24.00 -12.19
N ASP A 243 -0.19 -24.55 -11.07
CA ASP A 243 1.22 -24.82 -10.81
C ASP A 243 1.60 -26.16 -11.47
N TYR A 244 2.04 -26.11 -12.73
CA TYR A 244 2.48 -27.26 -13.55
C TYR A 244 3.88 -27.05 -14.11
#